data_AF-A0A1X0KCF7-F1
#
_entry.id   AF-A0A1X0KCF7-F1
#
_cell.length_a   1.000
_cell.length_b   1.000
_cell.length_c   1.000
_cell.angle_alpha   90.00
_cell.angle_beta   90.00
_cell.angle_gamma   90.00
#
_symmetry.space_group_name_H-M   'P 1'
#
loop_
_entity.id
_entity.type
_entity.pdbx_description
1 polymer ?
#
loop_
_entity_poly.entity_id
_entity_poly.type
_entity_poly.pdbx_seq_one_letter_code
_entity_poly.pdbx_strand_id
1 'polypeptide(L)'
;MDVAGLSQERTARAAAARPINSRDRRPRRSHANVVRPEPAHLGQGRSPLAPPRDADPAVPDAADQSQADYFVRLLSQNRRLIEQRLDDYQKAIIAAQAGGDGDAVCNLRRMAAIDEQDRDSLDDMLEKLRRRFARPQGQPTGLSPRPRSAVR
;
A
#
# COMPACT_ATOMS: atom_id res chain seq x y z
N MET A 1 35.32 -28.60 -61.11
CA MET A 1 34.65 -29.63 -60.29
C MET A 1 33.24 -29.15 -60.02
N ASP A 2 32.27 -29.75 -60.69
CA ASP A 2 30.84 -29.69 -60.35
C ASP A 2 30.59 -30.46 -59.05
N VAL A 3 29.72 -29.95 -58.17
CA VAL A 3 28.62 -30.74 -57.62
C VAL A 3 27.47 -29.80 -57.23
N ALA A 4 26.35 -29.94 -57.92
CA ALA A 4 25.06 -29.38 -57.56
C ALA A 4 24.43 -30.15 -56.39
N GLY A 5 23.53 -29.49 -55.66
CA GLY A 5 22.23 -30.09 -55.37
C GLY A 5 21.90 -30.52 -53.94
N LEU A 6 20.94 -29.77 -53.38
CA LEU A 6 19.70 -30.24 -52.74
C LEU A 6 19.72 -30.84 -51.31
N SER A 7 19.06 -30.06 -50.45
CA SER A 7 17.92 -30.46 -49.61
C SER A 7 18.16 -31.31 -48.36
N GLN A 8 17.89 -30.70 -47.20
CA GLN A 8 16.85 -31.24 -46.32
C GLN A 8 16.20 -30.13 -45.51
N GLU A 9 15.02 -29.72 -45.98
CA GLU A 9 13.96 -29.25 -45.10
C GLU A 9 13.67 -30.33 -44.05
N ARG A 10 13.80 -30.01 -42.76
CA ARG A 10 12.90 -30.52 -41.72
C ARG A 10 12.69 -29.48 -40.63
N THR A 11 11.64 -28.70 -40.90
CA THR A 11 10.75 -28.06 -39.94
C THR A 11 10.56 -28.90 -38.67
N ALA A 12 10.94 -28.34 -37.53
CA ALA A 12 10.26 -28.59 -36.26
C ALA A 12 10.06 -27.24 -35.56
N ARG A 13 8.81 -26.78 -35.65
CA ARG A 13 8.26 -25.61 -34.97
C ARG A 13 8.43 -25.75 -33.45
N ALA A 14 8.94 -24.69 -32.80
CA ALA A 14 8.42 -24.17 -31.52
C ALA A 14 9.16 -22.88 -31.13
N ALA A 15 9.21 -21.88 -32.01
CA ALA A 15 9.59 -20.52 -31.62
C ALA A 15 8.34 -19.79 -31.08
N ALA A 16 7.90 -20.15 -29.87
CA ALA A 16 6.99 -19.31 -29.11
C ALA A 16 7.79 -18.20 -28.43
N ALA A 17 8.21 -17.21 -29.24
CA ALA A 17 8.63 -15.93 -28.72
C ALA A 17 7.43 -15.32 -27.98
N ARG A 18 7.58 -15.08 -26.67
CA ARG A 18 6.65 -14.25 -25.89
C ARG A 18 7.11 -12.79 -26.00
N PRO A 19 6.43 -11.92 -26.76
CA PRO A 19 6.66 -10.49 -26.63
C PRO A 19 5.81 -9.92 -25.47
N ILE A 20 6.52 -9.50 -24.43
CA ILE A 20 6.47 -8.16 -23.83
C ILE A 20 5.06 -7.58 -23.62
N ASN A 21 4.67 -7.54 -22.35
CA ASN A 21 3.51 -6.82 -21.83
C ASN A 21 3.52 -5.34 -22.28
N SER A 22 2.73 -5.02 -23.30
CA SER A 22 2.40 -3.64 -23.66
C SER A 22 1.31 -3.12 -22.74
N ARG A 23 1.71 -2.59 -21.58
CA ARG A 23 0.83 -1.77 -20.73
C ARG A 23 1.48 -0.40 -20.51
N ASP A 24 1.62 0.32 -21.60
CA ASP A 24 1.84 1.76 -21.54
C ASP A 24 1.18 2.44 -22.74
N ARG A 25 -0.07 2.90 -22.54
CA ARG A 25 -0.65 4.05 -23.26
C ARG A 25 -1.61 4.77 -22.34
N ARG A 26 -1.01 5.58 -21.47
CA ARG A 26 -1.63 6.77 -20.89
C ARG A 26 -1.69 7.84 -22.00
N PRO A 27 -2.87 8.37 -22.39
CA PRO A 27 -2.92 9.70 -22.94
C PRO A 27 -3.25 10.72 -21.83
N ARG A 28 -2.30 11.62 -21.63
CA ARG A 28 -2.45 12.91 -20.96
C ARG A 28 -3.29 13.86 -21.84
N ARG A 29 -4.02 14.76 -21.15
CA ARG A 29 -4.58 16.07 -21.61
C ARG A 29 -5.79 15.96 -22.57
N SER A 30 -6.81 16.83 -22.47
CA SER A 30 -6.73 18.29 -22.36
C SER A 30 -7.96 18.92 -21.68
N HIS A 31 -7.73 20.04 -21.01
CA HIS A 31 -8.74 21.02 -20.63
C HIS A 31 -9.40 21.62 -21.88
N ALA A 32 -10.73 21.76 -21.86
CA ALA A 32 -11.44 22.70 -22.72
C ALA A 32 -12.67 23.23 -21.95
N ASN A 33 -12.57 24.50 -21.56
CA ASN A 33 -13.67 25.33 -21.12
C ASN A 33 -14.62 25.56 -22.29
N VAL A 34 -15.91 25.25 -22.16
CA VAL A 34 -16.97 25.89 -22.98
C VAL A 34 -18.26 26.04 -22.14
N VAL A 35 -18.46 27.29 -21.72
CA VAL A 35 -19.72 28.08 -21.74
C VAL A 35 -20.98 27.54 -21.05
N ARG A 36 -21.26 28.20 -19.92
CA ARG A 36 -22.53 28.43 -19.21
C ARG A 36 -23.70 28.79 -20.15
N PRO A 37 -24.90 28.27 -19.87
CA PRO A 37 -26.10 29.09 -19.86
C PRO A 37 -26.73 29.10 -18.47
N GLU A 38 -26.94 30.32 -17.97
CA GLU A 38 -27.77 30.60 -16.81
C GLU A 38 -29.25 30.60 -17.22
N PRO A 39 -30.16 30.14 -16.35
CA PRO A 39 -31.48 30.73 -16.25
C PRO A 39 -31.64 31.43 -14.89
N ALA A 40 -31.92 32.73 -15.00
CA ALA A 40 -32.16 33.64 -13.91
C ALA A 40 -33.48 33.34 -13.17
N HIS A 41 -33.36 33.37 -11.84
CA HIS A 41 -34.35 33.76 -10.82
C HIS A 41 -35.73 33.11 -10.78
N LEU A 42 -36.01 32.43 -9.67
CA LEU A 42 -37.15 32.72 -8.78
C LEU A 42 -36.80 32.21 -7.38
N GLY A 43 -36.87 33.10 -6.40
CA GLY A 43 -36.39 32.84 -5.05
C GLY A 43 -37.28 31.89 -4.26
N GLN A 44 -36.70 31.27 -3.25
CA GLN A 44 -37.34 31.06 -1.96
C GLN A 44 -36.27 30.65 -0.95
N GLY A 45 -36.27 31.36 0.18
CA GLY A 45 -35.30 31.16 1.25
C GLY A 45 -35.29 29.71 1.72
N ARG A 46 -34.12 29.10 1.61
CA ARG A 46 -33.70 28.08 2.55
C ARG A 46 -32.27 28.43 2.93
N SER A 47 -32.16 29.02 4.12
CA SER A 47 -30.92 29.09 4.87
C SER A 47 -30.19 27.75 4.69
N PRO A 48 -28.92 27.72 4.26
CA PRO A 48 -28.14 26.51 4.39
C PRO A 48 -28.12 26.20 5.87
N LEU A 49 -28.80 25.12 6.28
CA LEU A 49 -28.50 24.50 7.57
C LEU A 49 -27.00 24.31 7.55
N ALA A 50 -26.33 24.97 8.48
CA ALA A 50 -24.91 24.81 8.69
C ALA A 50 -24.59 23.31 8.70
N PRO A 51 -23.46 22.87 8.08
CA PRO A 51 -23.01 21.51 8.29
C PRO A 51 -22.95 21.27 9.82
N PRO A 52 -23.35 20.10 10.32
CA PRO A 52 -23.28 19.80 11.75
C PRO A 52 -21.86 20.09 12.21
N ARG A 53 -21.73 21.14 13.00
CA ARG A 53 -20.45 21.77 13.33
C ARG A 53 -19.87 21.17 14.60
N ASP A 54 -19.94 19.84 14.71
CA ASP A 54 -19.52 19.07 15.88
C ASP A 54 -18.71 17.82 15.50
N ALA A 55 -18.13 17.77 14.29
CA ALA A 55 -17.00 16.88 14.05
C ALA A 55 -15.77 17.57 14.64
N ASP A 56 -15.43 17.23 15.88
CA ASP A 56 -14.15 17.61 16.46
C ASP A 56 -13.04 17.11 15.50
N PRO A 57 -12.23 18.00 14.89
CA PRO A 57 -11.18 17.58 13.96
C PRO A 57 -10.14 16.66 14.62
N ALA A 58 -10.15 16.55 15.96
CA ALA A 58 -9.34 15.61 16.71
C ALA A 58 -9.86 14.16 16.66
N VAL A 59 -11.12 13.92 16.30
CA VAL A 59 -11.71 12.58 16.26
C VAL A 59 -11.76 12.09 14.80
N PRO A 60 -10.96 11.07 14.43
CA PRO A 60 -11.02 10.51 13.09
C PRO A 60 -12.40 9.92 12.80
N ASP A 61 -12.88 10.11 11.57
CA ASP A 61 -14.15 9.53 11.11
C ASP A 61 -14.06 7.99 11.13
N ALA A 62 -15.20 7.31 11.31
CA ALA A 62 -15.29 5.86 11.25
C ALA A 62 -14.78 5.30 9.91
N ALA A 63 -14.98 6.04 8.81
CA ALA A 63 -14.41 5.71 7.51
C ALA A 63 -12.87 5.75 7.55
N ASP A 64 -12.28 6.81 8.10
CA ASP A 64 -10.83 6.96 8.25
C ASP A 64 -10.24 5.86 9.13
N GLN A 65 -10.94 5.49 10.21
CA GLN A 65 -10.53 4.38 11.08
C GLN A 65 -10.50 3.05 10.33
N SER A 66 -11.55 2.74 9.54
CA SER A 66 -11.61 1.49 8.77
C SER A 66 -10.49 1.40 7.72
N GLN A 67 -10.11 2.54 7.14
CA GLN A 67 -9.00 2.63 6.20
C GLN A 67 -7.65 2.46 6.91
N ALA A 68 -7.47 3.06 8.09
CA ALA A 68 -6.28 2.86 8.90
C ALA A 68 -6.08 1.39 9.26
N ASP A 69 -7.15 0.68 9.66
CA ASP A 69 -7.09 -0.74 9.99
C ASP A 69 -6.69 -1.60 8.78
N TYR A 70 -7.16 -1.24 7.58
CA TYR A 70 -6.72 -1.89 6.34
C TYR A 70 -5.22 -1.70 6.11
N PHE A 71 -4.71 -0.47 6.21
CA PHE A 71 -3.29 -0.20 6.03
C PHE A 71 -2.42 -0.88 7.10
N VAL A 72 -2.87 -0.93 8.35
CA VAL A 72 -2.15 -1.67 9.40
C VAL A 72 -2.00 -3.13 9.03
N ARG A 73 -3.06 -3.79 8.54
CA ARG A 73 -2.97 -5.19 8.09
C ARG A 73 -2.01 -5.35 6.90
N LEU A 74 -2.12 -4.49 5.89
CA LEU A 74 -1.30 -4.54 4.68
C LEU A 74 0.19 -4.31 4.98
N LEU A 75 0.52 -3.26 5.73
CA LEU A 75 1.90 -2.92 6.09
C LEU A 75 2.50 -4.00 7.01
N SER A 76 1.71 -4.54 7.94
CA SER A 76 2.17 -5.65 8.80
C SER A 76 2.46 -6.91 7.99
N GLN A 77 1.65 -7.21 6.96
CA GLN A 77 1.91 -8.33 6.05
C GLN A 77 3.20 -8.11 5.26
N ASN A 78 3.37 -6.90 4.68
CA ASN A 78 4.57 -6.57 3.92
C ASN A 78 5.84 -6.70 4.79
N ARG A 79 5.80 -6.15 6.01
CA ARG A 79 6.88 -6.26 6.98
C ARG A 79 7.31 -7.71 7.23
N ARG A 80 6.35 -8.62 7.40
CA ARG A 80 6.63 -10.06 7.56
C ARG A 80 7.29 -10.70 6.34
N LEU A 81 6.89 -10.29 5.13
CA LEU A 81 7.51 -10.77 3.89
C LEU A 81 8.96 -10.29 3.77
N ILE A 82 9.26 -9.06 4.21
CA ILE A 82 10.63 -8.55 4.28
C ILE A 82 11.44 -9.35 5.30
N GLU A 83 10.90 -9.61 6.49
CA GLU A 83 11.59 -10.45 7.49
C GLU A 83 11.95 -11.83 6.95
N GLN A 84 11.00 -12.48 6.25
CA GLN A 84 11.27 -13.75 5.59
C GLN A 84 12.40 -13.65 4.56
N ARG A 85 12.42 -12.59 3.74
CA ARG A 85 13.49 -12.38 2.74
C ARG A 85 14.84 -12.13 3.39
N LEU A 86 14.89 -11.41 4.51
CA LEU A 86 16.11 -11.21 5.28
C LEU A 86 16.68 -12.53 5.80
N ASP A 87 15.82 -13.42 6.33
CA ASP A 87 16.22 -14.77 6.75
C ASP A 87 16.79 -15.58 5.57
N ASP A 88 16.16 -15.47 4.40
CA ASP A 88 16.58 -16.18 3.19
C ASP A 88 17.90 -15.61 2.62
N TYR A 89 18.12 -14.29 2.69
CA TYR A 89 19.41 -13.68 2.36
C TYR A 89 20.50 -14.15 3.31
N GLN A 90 20.24 -14.26 4.61
CA GLN A 90 21.23 -14.76 5.55
C GLN A 90 21.67 -16.18 5.22
N LYS A 91 20.71 -17.08 4.91
CA LYS A 91 21.02 -18.45 4.46
C LYS A 91 21.81 -18.45 3.15
N ALA A 92 21.40 -17.63 2.18
CA ALA A 92 22.09 -17.52 0.89
C ALA A 92 23.52 -16.98 1.02
N ILE A 93 23.75 -16.03 1.93
CA ILE A 93 25.09 -15.49 2.24
C ILE A 93 25.98 -16.60 2.78
N ILE A 94 25.50 -17.40 3.73
CA ILE A 94 26.27 -18.52 4.29
C ILE A 94 26.62 -19.52 3.18
N ALA A 95 25.66 -19.85 2.31
CA ALA A 95 25.89 -20.76 1.19
C ALA A 95 26.92 -20.20 0.18
N ALA A 96 26.81 -18.92 -0.18
CA ALA A 96 27.75 -18.26 -1.09
C ALA A 96 29.16 -18.15 -0.50
N GLN A 97 29.27 -17.88 0.81
CA GLN A 97 30.55 -17.89 1.54
C GLN A 97 31.20 -19.27 1.52
N ALA A 98 30.44 -20.34 1.76
CA ALA A 98 30.93 -21.70 1.69
C ALA A 98 31.39 -22.09 0.27
N GLY A 99 30.74 -21.53 -0.76
CA GLY A 99 31.11 -21.69 -2.17
C GLY A 99 32.25 -20.78 -2.65
N GLY A 100 32.71 -19.83 -1.82
CA GLY A 100 33.74 -18.85 -2.20
C GLY A 100 33.25 -17.78 -3.19
N ASP A 101 31.94 -17.61 -3.37
CA ASP A 101 31.38 -16.62 -4.30
C ASP A 101 31.25 -15.25 -3.63
N GLY A 102 32.34 -14.48 -3.69
CA GLY A 102 32.42 -13.14 -3.10
C GLY A 102 31.47 -12.12 -3.73
N ASP A 103 31.18 -12.23 -5.03
CA ASP A 103 30.28 -11.32 -5.74
C ASP A 103 28.83 -11.56 -5.32
N ALA A 104 28.41 -12.82 -5.21
CA ALA A 104 27.11 -13.17 -4.66
C ALA A 104 26.94 -12.66 -3.23
N VAL A 105 27.96 -12.81 -2.37
CA VAL A 105 27.93 -12.28 -0.99
C VAL A 105 27.76 -10.76 -0.98
N CYS A 106 28.50 -10.03 -1.82
CA CYS A 106 28.37 -8.57 -1.90
C CYS A 106 26.96 -8.15 -2.36
N ASN A 107 26.42 -8.81 -3.38
CA ASN A 107 25.08 -8.52 -3.89
C ASN A 107 23.98 -8.84 -2.87
N LEU A 108 24.05 -9.99 -2.20
CA LEU A 108 23.08 -10.39 -1.19
C LEU A 108 23.07 -9.42 0.00
N ARG A 109 24.25 -8.98 0.47
CA ARG A 109 24.34 -7.95 1.52
C ARG A 109 23.74 -6.62 1.10
N ARG A 110 23.95 -6.21 -0.15
CA ARG A 110 23.30 -5.00 -0.69
C ARG A 110 21.79 -5.13 -0.68
N MET A 111 21.24 -6.28 -1.10
CA MET A 111 19.80 -6.50 -1.09
C MET A 111 19.22 -6.54 0.33
N ALA A 112 19.92 -7.18 1.27
CA ALA A 112 19.52 -7.19 2.68
C ALA A 112 19.48 -5.77 3.27
N ALA A 113 20.46 -4.91 2.98
CA ALA A 113 20.47 -3.54 3.48
C ALA A 113 19.29 -2.69 2.95
N ILE A 114 18.88 -2.89 1.69
CA ILE A 114 17.71 -2.21 1.12
C ILE A 114 16.44 -2.66 1.85
N ASP A 115 16.31 -3.96 2.08
CA ASP A 115 15.18 -4.54 2.79
C ASP A 115 15.10 -4.12 4.26
N GLU A 116 16.24 -4.00 4.94
CA GLU A 116 16.30 -3.46 6.30
C GLU A 116 15.78 -2.02 6.33
N GLN A 117 16.18 -1.19 5.36
CA GLN A 117 15.67 0.17 5.24
C GLN A 117 14.16 0.20 4.97
N ASP A 118 13.67 -0.68 4.10
CA ASP A 118 12.24 -0.80 3.83
C ASP A 118 11.46 -1.25 5.07
N ARG A 119 11.97 -2.23 5.82
CA ARG A 119 11.39 -2.69 7.09
C ARG A 119 11.27 -1.53 8.08
N ASP A 120 12.34 -0.78 8.28
CA ASP A 120 12.37 0.33 9.21
C ASP A 120 11.38 1.43 8.77
N SER A 121 11.26 1.69 7.46
CA SER A 121 10.28 2.62 6.90
C SER A 121 8.82 2.16 7.13
N LEU A 122 8.56 0.85 7.03
CA LEU A 122 7.24 0.28 7.35
C LEU A 122 6.92 0.39 8.85
N ASP A 123 7.90 0.17 9.72
CA ASP A 123 7.75 0.30 11.16
C ASP A 123 7.39 1.74 11.56
N ASP A 124 8.06 2.73 10.97
CA ASP A 124 7.72 4.15 11.14
C ASP A 124 6.28 4.47 10.70
N MET A 125 5.85 3.94 9.54
CA MET A 125 4.49 4.15 9.04
C MET A 125 3.44 3.49 9.95
N LEU A 126 3.72 2.26 10.41
CA LEU A 126 2.86 1.54 11.34
C LEU A 126 2.73 2.27 12.68
N GLU A 127 3.82 2.81 13.22
CA GLU A 127 3.79 3.57 14.45
C GLU A 127 2.95 4.85 14.31
N LYS A 128 3.14 5.61 13.22
CA LYS A 128 2.37 6.83 12.93
C LYS A 128 0.87 6.54 12.80
N LEU A 129 0.50 5.46 12.09
CA LEU A 129 -0.88 5.03 11.97
C LEU A 129 -1.46 4.64 13.33
N ARG A 130 -0.77 3.80 14.09
CA ARG A 130 -1.23 3.37 15.42
C ARG A 130 -1.39 4.55 16.37
N ARG A 131 -0.48 5.52 16.36
CA ARG A 131 -0.53 6.70 17.23
C ARG A 131 -1.71 7.61 16.89
N ARG A 132 -1.97 7.85 15.59
CA ARG A 132 -3.06 8.72 15.14
C ARG A 132 -4.44 8.12 15.38
N PHE A 133 -4.56 6.80 15.21
CA PHE A 133 -5.83 6.07 15.32
C PHE A 133 -5.92 5.22 16.58
N ALA A 134 -5.08 5.51 17.59
CA ALA A 134 -5.16 4.88 18.90
C ALA A 134 -6.49 5.27 19.53
N ARG A 135 -7.44 4.34 19.58
CA ARG A 135 -8.68 4.55 20.32
C ARG A 135 -8.30 4.79 21.79
N PRO A 136 -8.77 5.86 22.45
CA PRO A 136 -8.68 5.98 23.90
C PRO A 136 -9.42 4.80 24.52
N GLN A 137 -8.67 3.78 24.93
CA GLN A 137 -9.20 2.62 25.63
C GLN A 137 -9.56 3.09 27.04
N GLY A 138 -10.80 3.57 27.20
CA GLY A 138 -11.41 3.86 28.49
C GLY A 138 -10.88 5.12 29.18
N GLN A 139 -11.60 6.22 29.00
CA GLN A 139 -11.94 6.98 30.20
C GLN A 139 -12.95 6.07 30.95
N PRO A 140 -12.62 5.48 32.11
CA PRO A 140 -13.66 4.92 32.94
C PRO A 140 -14.52 6.12 33.33
N THR A 141 -15.64 6.31 32.66
CA THR A 141 -16.74 7.08 33.20
C THR A 141 -17.11 6.36 34.48
N GLY A 142 -16.50 6.81 35.58
CA GLY A 142 -16.87 6.44 36.92
C GLY A 142 -18.34 6.80 37.07
N LEU A 143 -19.21 5.83 36.75
CA LEU A 143 -20.58 5.82 37.19
C LEU A 143 -20.50 5.68 38.70
N SER A 144 -20.34 6.83 39.36
CA SER A 144 -20.52 6.98 40.79
C SER A 144 -21.88 6.34 41.14
N PRO A 145 -21.91 5.27 41.96
CA PRO A 145 -23.17 4.66 42.35
C PRO A 145 -23.95 5.69 43.17
N ARG A 146 -25.02 6.22 42.57
CA ARG A 146 -25.93 7.16 43.22
C ARG A 146 -26.56 6.45 44.43
N PRO A 147 -26.34 6.91 45.69
CA PRO A 147 -26.97 6.30 46.84
C PRO A 147 -28.48 6.60 46.79
N ARG A 148 -29.29 5.54 46.70
CA ARG A 148 -30.74 5.65 46.87
C ARG A 148 -31.01 5.91 48.35
N SER A 149 -31.36 7.14 48.69
CA SER A 149 -31.92 7.48 50.00
C SER A 149 -33.25 6.74 50.16
N ALA A 150 -33.29 5.77 51.07
CA ALA A 150 -34.52 5.18 51.53
C ALA A 150 -35.29 6.25 52.32
N VAL A 151 -36.43 6.68 51.78
CA VAL A 151 -37.42 7.49 52.50
C VAL A 151 -38.12 6.56 53.49
N ARG A 152 -38.20 7.00 54.74
CA ARG A 152 -38.87 6.35 55.87
C ARG A 152 -40.39 6.34 55.71
#